data_AF-A0A540M8M2-F1
#
_entry.id   AF-A0A540M8M2-F1
#
_cell.length_a   1.000
_cell.length_b   1.000
_cell.length_c   1.000
_cell.angle_alpha   90.00
_cell.angle_beta   90.00
_cell.angle_gamma   90.00
#
_symmetry.space_group_name_H-M   'P 1'
#
loop_
_entity.id
_entity.type
_entity.pdbx_description
1 polymer ?
#
loop_
_entity_poly.entity_id
_entity_poly.type
_entity_poly.pdbx_seq_one_letter_code
_entity_poly.pdbx_strand_id
1 'polypeptide(L)'
;MSFSGLEEKVLEQYTFAKANLIRTAAWNYLLDSGVQWGAAPAVKGVRDAAVELLHTLVAVHAEVFSGAKPLLDKTLGILVEGLIDTFISLFHEYESKDLRSLDANGFCQLMLELEYFETVLNPYLTAGARESLKSFQGILLDKATENVSENVENPGHNRRATRGSEEAADDRQDGMSVSPDDLIALAQQYSSELLQAELERTHINTACFVESIPLDSVPESAKRAYASFRGPLDSPSRNYRGNTGSPGYSRNRRR
;
A
#
# COMPACT_ATOMS: atom_id res chain seq x y z
N MET A 1 22.50 3.15 -34.71
CA MET A 1 22.18 1.70 -34.67
C MET A 1 21.24 1.49 -33.48
N SER A 2 19.92 1.46 -33.72
CA SER A 2 18.92 1.48 -32.65
C SER A 2 18.62 0.06 -32.17
N PHE A 3 19.18 -0.31 -31.01
CA PHE A 3 18.78 -1.51 -30.27
C PHE A 3 17.45 -1.33 -29.51
N SER A 4 16.76 -0.19 -29.69
CA SER A 4 15.53 0.18 -28.99
C SER A 4 14.41 -0.86 -29.12
N GLY A 5 14.22 -1.44 -30.31
CA GLY A 5 13.18 -2.45 -30.52
C GLY A 5 13.49 -3.81 -29.87
N LEU A 6 14.77 -4.13 -29.62
CA LEU A 6 15.15 -5.32 -28.86
C LEU A 6 15.03 -5.07 -27.36
N GLU A 7 15.46 -3.90 -26.90
CA GLU A 7 15.35 -3.45 -25.51
C GLU A 7 13.89 -3.47 -25.03
N GLU A 8 12.96 -2.96 -25.85
CA GLU A 8 11.53 -2.97 -25.53
C GLU A 8 10.97 -4.40 -25.40
N LYS A 9 11.33 -5.31 -26.31
CA LYS A 9 10.89 -6.71 -26.25
C LYS A 9 11.46 -7.46 -25.04
N VAL A 10 12.72 -7.21 -24.68
CA VAL A 10 13.34 -7.81 -23.51
C VAL A 10 12.68 -7.30 -22.24
N LEU A 11 12.41 -5.99 -22.17
CA LEU A 11 11.69 -5.39 -21.06
C LEU A 11 10.28 -5.95 -20.94
N GLU A 12 9.54 -6.05 -22.04
CA GLU A 12 8.18 -6.62 -22.07
C GLU A 12 8.16 -8.07 -21.58
N GLN A 13 9.09 -8.92 -22.05
CA GLN A 13 9.18 -10.29 -21.58
C GLN A 13 9.54 -10.38 -20.09
N TYR A 14 10.42 -9.48 -19.63
CA TYR A 14 10.81 -9.39 -18.23
C TYR A 14 9.63 -8.96 -17.35
N THR A 15 8.94 -7.88 -17.70
CA THR A 15 7.80 -7.38 -16.92
C THR A 15 6.64 -8.37 -16.95
N PHE A 16 6.38 -9.05 -18.07
CA PHE A 16 5.40 -10.13 -18.14
C PHE A 16 5.72 -11.27 -17.16
N ALA A 17 6.99 -11.72 -17.11
CA ALA A 17 7.41 -12.76 -16.19
C ALA A 17 7.28 -12.33 -14.71
N LYS A 18 7.68 -11.09 -14.38
CA LYS A 18 7.57 -10.55 -13.02
C LYS A 18 6.12 -10.28 -12.61
N ALA A 19 5.26 -9.86 -13.54
CA ALA A 19 3.84 -9.67 -13.29
C ALA A 19 3.15 -10.96 -12.84
N ASN A 20 3.56 -12.13 -13.36
CA ASN A 20 3.04 -13.41 -12.89
C ASN A 20 3.42 -13.70 -11.42
N LEU A 21 4.66 -13.38 -11.01
CA LEU A 21 5.08 -13.52 -9.61
C LEU A 21 4.31 -12.57 -8.69
N ILE A 22 4.13 -11.32 -9.13
CA ILE A 22 3.33 -10.32 -8.42
C ILE A 22 1.88 -10.78 -8.32
N ARG A 23 1.31 -11.40 -9.37
CA ARG A 23 -0.04 -11.96 -9.33
C ARG A 23 -0.18 -13.04 -8.27
N THR A 24 0.78 -13.95 -8.16
CA THR A 24 0.78 -14.95 -7.08
C THR A 24 0.84 -14.29 -5.70
N ALA A 25 1.70 -13.28 -5.52
CA ALA A 25 1.79 -12.57 -4.25
C ALA A 25 0.51 -11.77 -3.92
N ALA A 26 -0.13 -11.15 -4.92
CA ALA A 26 -1.39 -10.45 -4.77
C ALA A 26 -2.52 -11.42 -4.42
N TRP A 27 -2.52 -12.62 -5.02
CA TRP A 27 -3.43 -13.70 -4.68
C TRP A 27 -3.24 -14.14 -3.22
N ASN A 28 -2.00 -14.40 -2.79
CA ASN A 28 -1.72 -14.75 -1.39
C ASN A 28 -2.17 -13.66 -0.41
N TYR A 29 -1.90 -12.39 -0.75
CA TYR A 29 -2.28 -11.22 0.04
C TYR A 29 -3.81 -11.12 0.21
N LEU A 30 -4.58 -11.24 -0.88
CA LEU A 30 -6.04 -11.10 -0.84
C LEU A 30 -6.74 -12.37 -0.34
N LEU A 31 -6.26 -13.57 -0.67
CA LEU A 31 -7.06 -14.79 -0.58
C LEU A 31 -6.48 -15.87 0.34
N ASP A 32 -5.16 -15.88 0.57
CA ASP A 32 -4.48 -16.91 1.40
C ASP A 32 -3.85 -16.34 2.68
N SER A 33 -4.22 -15.11 3.04
CA SER A 33 -3.73 -14.45 4.26
C SER A 33 -4.48 -14.88 5.53
N GLY A 34 -5.41 -15.82 5.42
CA GLY A 34 -6.24 -16.31 6.52
C GLY A 34 -7.32 -15.32 7.00
N VAL A 35 -7.55 -14.23 6.26
CA VAL A 35 -8.59 -13.23 6.57
C VAL A 35 -9.92 -13.64 5.95
N GLN A 36 -10.95 -13.71 6.79
CA GLN A 36 -12.34 -13.83 6.33
C GLN A 36 -12.92 -12.44 6.15
N TRP A 37 -12.99 -11.95 4.92
CA TRP A 37 -13.34 -10.55 4.63
C TRP A 37 -14.76 -10.13 5.05
N GLY A 38 -15.69 -11.08 5.20
CA GLY A 38 -17.04 -10.83 5.73
C GLY A 38 -17.16 -10.87 7.26
N ALA A 39 -16.06 -11.18 7.95
CA ALA A 39 -15.96 -11.23 9.41
C ALA A 39 -14.53 -10.85 9.82
N ALA A 40 -14.03 -9.75 9.26
CA ALA A 40 -12.63 -9.39 9.38
C ALA A 40 -12.33 -8.94 10.82
N PRO A 41 -11.13 -9.26 11.33
CA PRO A 41 -10.71 -8.79 12.64
C PRO A 41 -10.61 -7.25 12.66
N ALA A 42 -10.67 -6.67 13.86
CA ALA A 42 -10.46 -5.23 14.02
C ALA A 42 -9.11 -4.79 13.43
N VAL A 43 -9.12 -3.64 12.75
CA VAL A 43 -7.95 -3.06 12.11
C VAL A 43 -6.92 -2.65 13.17
N LYS A 44 -5.68 -3.13 13.02
CA LYS A 44 -4.59 -2.89 13.99
C LYS A 44 -3.31 -2.33 13.36
N GLY A 45 -3.24 -2.32 12.04
CA GLY A 45 -2.04 -1.96 11.28
C GLY A 45 -2.01 -2.69 9.94
N VAL A 46 -0.89 -2.56 9.22
CA VAL A 46 -0.66 -3.21 7.93
C VAL A 46 -0.28 -4.66 8.17
N ARG A 47 -0.97 -5.61 7.53
CA ARG A 47 -0.69 -7.05 7.68
C ARG A 47 0.67 -7.40 7.07
N ASP A 48 1.31 -8.43 7.61
CA ASP A 48 2.58 -8.94 7.07
C ASP A 48 2.43 -9.40 5.60
N ALA A 49 1.28 -9.94 5.23
CA ALA A 49 0.97 -10.31 3.84
C ALA A 49 1.08 -9.12 2.85
N ALA A 50 0.77 -7.89 3.30
CA ALA A 50 0.96 -6.69 2.49
C ALA A 50 2.46 -6.35 2.32
N VAL A 51 3.25 -6.53 3.38
CA VAL A 51 4.70 -6.33 3.34
C VAL A 51 5.38 -7.38 2.47
N GLU A 52 4.97 -8.64 2.55
CA GLU A 52 5.45 -9.73 1.71
C GLU A 52 5.13 -9.50 0.22
N LEU A 53 3.95 -8.97 -0.09
CA LEU A 53 3.62 -8.52 -1.45
C LEU A 53 4.62 -7.46 -1.94
N LEU A 54 4.92 -6.43 -1.13
CA LEU A 54 5.91 -5.42 -1.49
C LEU A 54 7.32 -5.99 -1.66
N HIS A 55 7.70 -7.02 -0.90
CA HIS A 55 9.01 -7.67 -1.07
C HIS A 55 9.22 -8.23 -2.48
N THR A 56 8.15 -8.62 -3.18
CA THR A 56 8.27 -9.02 -4.59
C THR A 56 8.72 -7.86 -5.50
N LEU A 57 8.19 -6.65 -5.26
CA LEU A 57 8.61 -5.44 -5.96
C LEU A 57 10.01 -4.97 -5.53
N VAL A 58 10.37 -5.15 -4.25
CA VAL A 58 11.71 -4.86 -3.73
C VAL A 58 12.76 -5.75 -4.41
N ALA A 59 12.45 -7.03 -4.59
CA ALA A 59 13.33 -7.96 -5.32
C ALA A 59 13.53 -7.52 -6.77
N VAL A 60 12.46 -7.10 -7.46
CA VAL A 60 12.55 -6.54 -8.81
C VAL A 60 13.37 -5.26 -8.83
N HIS A 61 13.15 -4.36 -7.86
CA HIS A 61 13.93 -3.14 -7.73
C HIS A 61 15.43 -3.47 -7.62
N ALA A 62 15.82 -4.38 -6.72
CA ALA A 62 17.22 -4.77 -6.53
C ALA A 62 17.85 -5.36 -7.81
N GLU A 63 17.12 -6.25 -8.50
CA GLU A 63 17.56 -6.87 -9.74
C GLU A 63 17.81 -5.82 -10.84
N VAL A 64 16.82 -4.96 -11.09
CA VAL A 64 16.91 -3.94 -12.16
C VAL A 64 17.89 -2.82 -11.79
N PHE A 65 17.93 -2.39 -10.54
CA PHE A 65 18.88 -1.37 -10.08
C PHE A 65 20.33 -1.82 -10.27
N SER A 66 20.63 -3.10 -10.04
CA SER A 66 21.98 -3.65 -10.19
C SER A 66 22.39 -3.90 -11.64
N GLY A 67 21.46 -4.35 -12.49
CA GLY A 67 21.76 -4.77 -13.87
C GLY A 67 21.42 -3.74 -14.96
N ALA A 68 20.37 -2.94 -14.76
CA ALA A 68 19.79 -2.07 -15.79
C ALA A 68 19.12 -0.82 -15.19
N LYS A 69 19.83 -0.09 -14.31
CA LYS A 69 19.30 1.09 -13.59
C LYS A 69 18.51 2.10 -14.45
N PRO A 70 18.90 2.44 -15.69
CA PRO A 70 18.11 3.37 -16.53
C PRO A 70 16.68 2.90 -16.84
N LEU A 71 16.39 1.60 -16.72
CA LEU A 71 15.08 1.01 -16.95
C LEU A 71 14.24 0.88 -15.68
N LEU A 72 14.78 1.23 -14.51
CA LEU A 72 14.13 0.99 -13.21
C LEU A 72 12.74 1.61 -13.13
N ASP A 73 12.64 2.91 -13.41
CA ASP A 73 11.38 3.66 -13.31
C ASP A 73 10.33 3.10 -14.27
N LYS A 74 10.74 2.80 -15.51
CA LYS A 74 9.84 2.20 -16.52
C LYS A 74 9.39 0.81 -16.09
N THR A 75 10.30 -0.01 -15.56
CA THR A 75 10.02 -1.38 -15.15
C THR A 75 9.05 -1.42 -13.97
N LEU A 76 9.35 -0.65 -12.91
CA LEU A 76 8.49 -0.60 -11.72
C LEU A 76 7.16 0.08 -12.01
N GLY A 77 7.13 1.12 -12.86
CA GLY A 77 5.87 1.74 -13.29
C GLY A 77 4.92 0.75 -13.96
N ILE A 78 5.42 -0.07 -14.89
CA ILE A 78 4.63 -1.12 -15.56
C ILE A 78 4.11 -2.15 -14.53
N LEU A 79 4.96 -2.57 -13.60
CA LEU A 79 4.60 -3.61 -12.64
C LEU A 79 3.63 -3.12 -11.56
N VAL A 80 3.73 -1.85 -11.14
CA VAL A 80 2.80 -1.24 -10.19
C VAL A 80 1.42 -1.02 -10.81
N GLU A 81 1.37 -0.60 -12.08
CA GLU A 81 0.11 -0.53 -12.82
C GLU A 81 -0.54 -1.92 -12.96
N GLY A 82 0.25 -2.92 -13.38
CA GLY A 82 -0.21 -4.31 -13.47
C GLY A 82 -0.61 -4.92 -12.12
N LEU A 83 -0.04 -4.47 -11.00
CA LEU A 83 -0.46 -4.89 -9.66
C LEU A 83 -1.87 -4.42 -9.34
N ILE A 84 -2.19 -3.16 -9.65
CA ILE A 84 -3.51 -2.59 -9.38
C ILE A 84 -4.56 -3.26 -10.27
N ASP A 85 -4.26 -3.47 -11.56
CA ASP A 85 -5.13 -4.22 -12.47
C ASP A 85 -5.32 -5.66 -11.99
N THR A 86 -4.29 -6.25 -11.38
CA THR A 86 -4.37 -7.58 -10.78
C THR A 86 -5.28 -7.60 -9.56
N PHE A 87 -5.26 -6.59 -8.68
CA PHE A 87 -6.21 -6.49 -7.57
C PHE A 87 -7.65 -6.46 -8.07
N ILE A 88 -7.95 -5.61 -9.06
CA ILE A 88 -9.28 -5.53 -9.68
C ILE A 88 -9.67 -6.90 -10.28
N SER A 89 -8.77 -7.51 -11.05
CA SER A 89 -9.01 -8.80 -11.70
C SER A 89 -9.28 -9.92 -10.69
N LEU A 90 -8.47 -10.01 -9.64
CA LEU A 90 -8.64 -11.01 -8.57
C LEU A 90 -9.93 -10.78 -7.81
N PHE A 91 -10.28 -9.52 -7.55
CA PHE A 91 -11.51 -9.20 -6.85
C PHE A 91 -12.74 -9.69 -7.62
N HIS A 92 -12.81 -9.41 -8.92
CA HIS A 92 -13.89 -9.91 -9.77
C HIS A 92 -13.85 -11.44 -9.96
N GLU A 93 -12.67 -12.04 -10.11
CA GLU A 93 -12.52 -13.49 -10.30
C GLU A 93 -13.02 -14.29 -9.07
N TYR A 94 -12.87 -13.74 -7.88
CA TYR A 94 -13.22 -14.38 -6.60
C TYR A 94 -14.42 -13.76 -5.88
N GLU A 95 -15.11 -12.83 -6.54
CA GLU A 95 -16.25 -12.10 -6.00
C GLU A 95 -17.38 -13.04 -5.52
N SER A 96 -17.56 -14.18 -6.19
CA SER A 96 -18.61 -15.16 -5.83
C SER A 96 -18.16 -16.22 -4.82
N LYS A 97 -16.91 -16.18 -4.36
CA LYS A 97 -16.27 -17.19 -3.50
C LYS A 97 -15.75 -16.55 -2.22
N ASP A 98 -14.43 -16.39 -2.13
CA ASP A 98 -13.72 -15.89 -0.95
C ASP A 98 -13.98 -14.39 -0.68
N LEU A 99 -14.39 -13.64 -1.72
CA LEU A 99 -14.74 -12.22 -1.64
C LEU A 99 -16.25 -11.97 -1.77
N ARG A 100 -17.06 -13.00 -1.44
CA ARG A 100 -18.54 -12.91 -1.48
C ARG A 100 -19.10 -11.80 -0.59
N SER A 101 -18.46 -11.57 0.54
CA SER A 101 -18.89 -10.57 1.52
C SER A 101 -17.68 -9.80 2.00
N LEU A 102 -17.83 -8.48 2.11
CA LEU A 102 -16.87 -7.58 2.70
C LEU A 102 -17.56 -6.82 3.83
N ASP A 103 -17.11 -6.98 5.07
CA ASP A 103 -17.63 -6.22 6.21
C ASP A 103 -16.90 -4.88 6.39
N ALA A 104 -17.36 -4.07 7.33
CA ALA A 104 -16.78 -2.75 7.59
C ALA A 104 -15.30 -2.82 7.98
N ASN A 105 -14.90 -3.82 8.76
CA ASN A 105 -13.50 -4.00 9.17
C ASN A 105 -12.63 -4.42 7.98
N GLY A 106 -13.12 -5.32 7.13
CA GLY A 106 -12.43 -5.79 5.93
C GLY A 106 -12.23 -4.66 4.94
N PHE A 107 -13.26 -3.83 4.74
CA PHE A 107 -13.16 -2.60 3.96
C PHE A 107 -12.08 -1.67 4.53
N CYS A 108 -12.14 -1.34 5.82
CA CYS A 108 -11.18 -0.45 6.46
C CYS A 108 -9.74 -0.99 6.42
N GLN A 109 -9.56 -2.30 6.59
CA GLN A 109 -8.26 -2.96 6.50
C GLN A 109 -7.67 -2.82 5.09
N LEU A 110 -8.47 -3.09 4.05
CA LEU A 110 -8.02 -2.95 2.66
C LEU A 110 -7.72 -1.48 2.33
N MET A 111 -8.54 -0.54 2.79
CA MET A 111 -8.30 0.89 2.56
C MET A 111 -6.98 1.36 3.18
N LEU A 112 -6.69 0.97 4.43
CA LEU A 112 -5.41 1.26 5.10
C LEU A 112 -4.23 0.70 4.30
N GLU A 113 -4.32 -0.55 3.85
CA GLU A 113 -3.24 -1.22 3.12
C GLU A 113 -3.04 -0.66 1.71
N LEU A 114 -4.12 -0.27 1.03
CA LEU A 114 -4.04 0.43 -0.25
C LEU A 114 -3.40 1.81 -0.12
N GLU A 115 -3.69 2.56 0.94
CA GLU A 115 -3.04 3.85 1.20
C GLU A 115 -1.56 3.68 1.56
N TYR A 116 -1.24 2.61 2.30
CA TYR A 116 0.15 2.21 2.55
C TYR A 116 0.89 1.89 1.24
N PHE A 117 0.30 1.09 0.34
CA PHE A 117 0.89 0.82 -0.98
C PHE A 117 1.03 2.09 -1.82
N GLU A 118 -0.01 2.94 -1.86
CA GLU A 118 0.04 4.21 -2.60
C GLU A 118 1.18 5.09 -2.08
N THR A 119 1.36 5.18 -0.76
CA THR A 119 2.42 5.99 -0.14
C THR A 119 3.81 5.44 -0.46
N VAL A 120 4.01 4.13 -0.30
CA VAL A 120 5.31 3.48 -0.55
C VAL A 120 5.69 3.49 -2.03
N LEU A 121 4.72 3.24 -2.91
CA LEU A 121 4.94 3.11 -4.36
C LEU A 121 4.74 4.42 -5.11
N ASN A 122 4.44 5.51 -4.41
CA ASN A 122 4.21 6.85 -4.99
C ASN A 122 5.23 7.26 -6.08
N PRO A 123 6.54 6.97 -5.97
CA PRO A 123 7.53 7.27 -7.01
C PRO A 123 7.27 6.60 -8.37
N TYR A 124 6.63 5.44 -8.37
CA TYR A 124 6.39 4.60 -9.55
C TYR A 124 4.92 4.58 -9.98
N LEU A 125 4.06 5.28 -9.24
CA LEU A 125 2.62 5.21 -9.42
C LEU A 125 2.19 6.19 -10.54
N THR A 126 1.83 5.63 -11.71
CA THR A 126 1.42 6.37 -12.91
C THR A 126 0.05 7.05 -12.72
N ALA A 127 -0.31 7.98 -13.60
CA ALA A 127 -1.65 8.58 -13.57
C ALA A 127 -2.76 7.55 -13.81
N GLY A 128 -2.54 6.61 -14.73
CA GLY A 128 -3.46 5.50 -14.99
C GLY A 128 -3.60 4.57 -13.79
N ALA A 129 -2.47 4.21 -13.16
CA ALA A 129 -2.47 3.44 -11.92
C ALA A 129 -3.28 4.11 -10.80
N ARG A 130 -3.20 5.45 -10.63
CA ARG A 130 -4.02 6.18 -9.65
C ARG A 130 -5.50 6.11 -9.94
N GLU A 131 -5.86 6.19 -11.21
CA GLU A 131 -7.26 6.08 -11.64
C GLU A 131 -7.79 4.67 -11.40
N SER A 132 -7.04 3.63 -11.79
CA SER A 132 -7.37 2.24 -11.50
C SER A 132 -7.46 1.98 -9.99
N LEU A 133 -6.58 2.56 -9.18
CA LEU A 133 -6.61 2.40 -7.72
C LEU A 133 -7.89 3.01 -7.12
N LYS A 134 -8.28 4.20 -7.57
CA LYS A 134 -9.55 4.83 -7.17
C LYS A 134 -10.76 4.01 -7.62
N SER A 135 -10.72 3.46 -8.83
CA SER A 135 -11.75 2.54 -9.32
C SER A 135 -11.86 1.32 -8.40
N PHE A 136 -10.72 0.73 -8.02
CA PHE A 136 -10.69 -0.40 -7.09
C PHE A 136 -11.26 -0.05 -5.70
N GLN A 137 -10.90 1.12 -5.15
CA GLN A 137 -11.48 1.60 -3.89
C GLN A 137 -13.01 1.77 -3.99
N GLY A 138 -13.52 2.23 -5.14
CA GLY A 138 -14.95 2.28 -5.43
C GLY A 138 -15.61 0.89 -5.42
N ILE A 139 -15.00 -0.09 -6.10
CA ILE A 139 -15.48 -1.49 -6.11
C ILE A 139 -15.55 -2.06 -4.69
N LEU A 140 -14.54 -1.78 -3.84
CA LEU A 140 -14.53 -2.22 -2.45
C LEU A 140 -15.65 -1.57 -1.64
N LEU A 141 -15.91 -0.27 -1.85
CA LEU A 141 -16.97 0.45 -1.17
C LEU A 141 -18.35 -0.10 -1.57
N ASP A 142 -18.57 -0.29 -2.87
CA ASP A 142 -19.79 -0.91 -3.39
C ASP A 142 -19.99 -2.28 -2.73
N LYS A 143 -18.95 -3.14 -2.72
CA LYS A 143 -19.03 -4.47 -2.11
C LYS A 143 -19.34 -4.45 -0.61
N ALA A 144 -18.76 -3.51 0.14
CA ALA A 144 -19.00 -3.36 1.57
C ALA A 144 -20.44 -2.90 1.87
N THR A 145 -21.06 -2.19 0.93
CA THR A 145 -22.42 -1.65 1.06
C THR A 145 -23.51 -2.58 0.51
N GLU A 146 -23.17 -3.55 -0.34
CA GLU A 146 -24.12 -4.55 -0.90
C GLU A 146 -24.89 -5.32 0.20
N ASN A 147 -24.26 -5.60 1.35
CA ASN A 147 -24.87 -6.29 2.49
C ASN A 147 -26.04 -5.53 3.13
N VAL A 148 -26.23 -4.26 2.79
CA VAL A 148 -27.36 -3.43 3.26
C VAL A 148 -28.66 -3.76 2.52
N SER A 149 -28.58 -4.29 1.29
CA SER A 149 -29.75 -4.42 0.42
C SER A 149 -30.47 -5.77 0.52
N GLU A 150 -29.79 -6.87 0.87
CA GLU A 150 -30.42 -8.21 0.91
C GLU A 150 -31.26 -8.48 2.17
N ASN A 151 -31.07 -7.72 3.26
CA ASN A 151 -31.85 -7.90 4.48
C ASN A 151 -33.20 -7.14 4.50
N VAL A 152 -33.46 -6.28 3.51
CA VAL A 152 -34.70 -5.46 3.46
C VAL A 152 -35.82 -6.14 2.65
N GLU A 153 -35.51 -7.15 1.82
CA GLU A 153 -36.48 -7.79 0.91
C GLU A 153 -37.30 -8.93 1.53
N ASN A 154 -37.40 -9.02 2.86
CA ASN A 154 -38.39 -9.90 3.48
C ASN A 154 -39.21 -9.21 4.58
N PRO A 155 -40.13 -8.28 4.23
CA PRO A 155 -41.22 -7.88 5.12
C PRO A 155 -42.29 -8.98 5.14
N GLY A 156 -41.90 -10.17 5.60
CA GLY A 156 -42.75 -11.33 5.72
C GLY A 156 -43.54 -11.34 7.03
N HIS A 157 -44.84 -11.03 6.92
CA HIS A 157 -45.92 -11.37 7.86
C HIS A 157 -46.16 -10.47 9.08
N ASN A 158 -46.98 -9.43 8.86
CA ASN A 158 -47.89 -8.89 9.88
C ASN A 158 -48.88 -9.99 10.33
N ARG A 159 -48.49 -10.82 11.29
CA ARG A 159 -49.43 -11.62 12.08
C ARG A 159 -49.91 -10.79 13.26
N ARG A 160 -51.11 -10.24 13.09
CA ARG A 160 -52.13 -9.84 14.09
C ARG A 160 -51.69 -9.92 15.56
N ALA A 161 -51.68 -8.76 16.22
CA ALA A 161 -51.48 -8.61 17.65
C ALA A 161 -52.51 -9.39 18.49
N THR A 162 -52.02 -10.22 19.41
CA THR A 162 -52.77 -10.69 20.58
C THR A 162 -51.96 -10.45 21.85
N ARG A 163 -52.28 -9.30 22.47
CA ARG A 163 -52.32 -8.97 23.90
C ARG A 163 -51.72 -10.00 24.89
N GLY A 164 -50.65 -9.60 25.57
CA GLY A 164 -50.35 -9.99 26.96
C GLY A 164 -48.95 -10.55 27.19
N SER A 165 -48.09 -9.78 27.87
CA SER A 165 -47.22 -10.18 29.00
C SER A 165 -45.96 -9.30 29.05
N GLU A 166 -45.64 -8.86 30.27
CA GLU A 166 -44.56 -7.95 30.63
C GLU A 166 -43.20 -8.68 30.77
N GLU A 167 -42.11 -7.90 30.62
CA GLU A 167 -40.70 -8.16 30.96
C GLU A 167 -39.89 -9.23 30.19
N ALA A 168 -38.94 -8.78 29.36
CA ALA A 168 -37.49 -8.99 29.57
C ALA A 168 -36.64 -8.44 28.41
N ALA A 169 -35.65 -7.62 28.77
CA ALA A 169 -34.31 -7.45 28.21
C ALA A 169 -34.04 -7.52 26.69
N ASP A 170 -33.57 -6.39 26.18
CA ASP A 170 -32.35 -6.22 25.36
C ASP A 170 -32.20 -7.06 24.09
N ASP A 171 -32.63 -6.49 22.96
CA ASP A 171 -32.06 -6.77 21.64
C ASP A 171 -31.58 -5.44 21.02
N ARG A 172 -30.52 -4.87 21.59
CA ARG A 172 -29.71 -3.83 20.93
C ARG A 172 -28.75 -4.46 19.94
N GLN A 173 -29.26 -5.08 18.89
CA GLN A 173 -28.52 -5.36 17.66
C GLN A 173 -29.45 -5.15 16.46
N ASP A 174 -30.15 -4.02 16.45
CA ASP A 174 -30.71 -3.47 15.21
C ASP A 174 -29.53 -3.20 14.27
N GLY A 175 -29.54 -3.85 13.11
CA GLY A 175 -28.56 -3.71 12.05
C GLY A 175 -28.44 -2.26 11.63
N MET A 176 -27.44 -1.57 12.20
CA MET A 176 -27.02 -0.25 11.75
C MET A 176 -26.39 -0.45 10.37
N SER A 177 -27.19 -0.28 9.32
CA SER A 177 -26.66 -0.16 7.96
C SER A 177 -25.71 1.01 7.95
N VAL A 178 -24.40 0.74 7.89
CA VAL A 178 -23.38 1.79 7.84
C VAL A 178 -23.50 2.47 6.47
N SER A 179 -23.67 3.79 6.45
CA SER A 179 -23.72 4.50 5.17
C SER A 179 -22.35 4.47 4.48
N PRO A 180 -22.29 4.59 3.14
CA PRO A 180 -21.02 4.66 2.42
C PRO A 180 -20.10 5.77 2.96
N ASP A 181 -20.66 6.92 3.32
CA ASP A 181 -19.92 8.05 3.88
C ASP A 181 -19.35 7.74 5.27
N ASP A 182 -20.10 7.03 6.12
CA ASP A 182 -19.62 6.60 7.44
C ASP A 182 -18.50 5.56 7.32
N LEU A 183 -18.57 4.65 6.34
CA LEU A 183 -17.50 3.69 6.04
C LEU A 183 -16.22 4.40 5.59
N ILE A 184 -16.35 5.39 4.70
CA ILE A 184 -15.22 6.21 4.24
C ILE A 184 -14.60 6.96 5.41
N ALA A 185 -15.41 7.58 6.27
CA ALA A 185 -14.93 8.31 7.44
C ALA A 185 -14.20 7.38 8.42
N LEU A 186 -14.72 6.17 8.64
CA LEU A 186 -14.08 5.16 9.49
C LEU A 186 -12.73 4.70 8.92
N ALA A 187 -12.66 4.42 7.62
CA ALA A 187 -11.41 4.06 6.96
C ALA A 187 -10.36 5.17 7.07
N GLN A 188 -10.76 6.43 6.85
CA GLN A 188 -9.90 7.61 7.01
C GLN A 188 -9.39 7.77 8.45
N GLN A 189 -10.24 7.47 9.44
CA GLN A 189 -9.83 7.49 10.84
C GLN A 189 -8.69 6.48 11.09
N TYR A 190 -8.86 5.22 10.67
CA TYR A 190 -7.81 4.21 10.81
C TYR A 190 -6.50 4.60 10.13
N SER A 191 -6.57 5.14 8.90
CA SER A 191 -5.40 5.65 8.20
C SER A 191 -4.70 6.76 8.99
N SER A 192 -5.45 7.72 9.51
CA SER A 192 -4.89 8.84 10.28
C SER A 192 -4.19 8.40 11.56
N GLU A 193 -4.66 7.32 12.18
CA GLU A 193 -4.12 6.79 13.44
C GLU A 193 -2.93 5.84 13.24
N LEU A 194 -2.96 5.01 12.18
CA LEU A 194 -2.06 3.87 12.06
C LEU A 194 -1.00 4.02 10.97
N LEU A 195 -1.29 4.72 9.87
CA LEU A 195 -0.45 4.70 8.67
C LEU A 195 0.99 5.13 8.95
N GLN A 196 1.18 6.23 9.69
CA GLN A 196 2.52 6.76 9.96
C GLN A 196 3.37 5.77 10.77
N ALA A 197 2.78 5.16 11.81
CA ALA A 197 3.49 4.18 12.63
C ALA A 197 3.84 2.91 11.82
N GLU A 198 2.97 2.50 10.91
CA GLU A 198 3.23 1.35 10.03
C GLU A 198 4.32 1.65 9.01
N LEU A 199 4.35 2.84 8.42
CA LEU A 199 5.44 3.28 7.53
C LEU A 199 6.79 3.30 8.25
N GLU A 200 6.83 3.73 9.51
CA GLU A 200 8.03 3.68 10.34
C GLU A 200 8.44 2.24 10.66
N ARG A 201 7.48 1.39 11.04
CA ARG A 201 7.70 -0.03 11.34
C ARG A 201 8.29 -0.76 10.15
N THR A 202 7.82 -0.47 8.94
CA THR A 202 8.22 -1.19 7.72
C THR A 202 9.29 -0.47 6.90
N HIS A 203 9.80 0.68 7.33
CA HIS A 203 10.72 1.53 6.56
C HIS A 203 11.90 0.76 5.94
N ILE A 204 12.55 -0.13 6.70
CA ILE A 204 13.69 -0.91 6.20
C ILE A 204 13.28 -1.86 5.04
N ASN A 205 12.04 -2.35 5.06
CA ASN A 205 11.52 -3.23 4.01
C ASN A 205 11.31 -2.50 2.68
N THR A 206 11.07 -1.19 2.71
CA THR A 206 10.62 -0.40 1.56
C THR A 206 11.55 0.75 1.19
N ALA A 207 12.66 0.92 1.91
CA ALA A 207 13.62 2.02 1.75
C ALA A 207 14.12 2.20 0.31
N CYS A 208 14.23 1.11 -0.46
CA CYS A 208 14.70 1.17 -1.84
C CYS A 208 13.82 2.04 -2.75
N PHE A 209 12.53 2.14 -2.46
CA PHE A 209 11.61 2.96 -3.26
C PHE A 209 11.76 4.47 -2.97
N VAL A 210 12.32 4.84 -1.81
CA VAL A 210 12.49 6.24 -1.37
C VAL A 210 13.82 6.84 -1.83
N GLU A 211 14.88 6.03 -1.90
CA GLU A 211 16.24 6.48 -2.23
C GLU A 211 16.51 6.66 -3.73
N SER A 212 15.55 6.31 -4.59
CA SER A 212 15.75 6.24 -6.05
C SER A 212 15.54 7.58 -6.80
N ILE A 213 15.06 8.64 -6.15
CA ILE A 213 14.77 9.92 -6.80
C ILE A 213 15.93 10.94 -6.62
N PRO A 214 16.52 11.49 -7.71
CA PRO A 214 17.35 12.69 -7.63
C PRO A 214 16.48 13.88 -7.15
N LEU A 215 16.91 14.56 -6.07
CA LEU A 215 16.18 15.61 -5.35
C LEU A 215 15.66 16.80 -6.19
N ASP A 216 16.05 16.92 -7.47
CA ASP A 216 15.73 18.05 -8.33
C ASP A 216 14.40 17.93 -9.10
N SER A 217 13.70 16.78 -9.09
CA SER A 217 12.47 16.57 -9.89
C SER A 217 11.15 16.45 -9.12
N VAL A 218 11.16 16.65 -7.79
CA VAL A 218 9.97 16.37 -6.95
C VAL A 218 9.06 17.61 -6.77
N PRO A 219 7.73 17.49 -6.95
CA PRO A 219 6.75 18.53 -6.60
C PRO A 219 6.73 18.86 -5.09
N GLU A 220 6.38 20.11 -4.75
CA GLU A 220 6.51 20.66 -3.40
C GLU A 220 5.67 19.93 -2.32
N SER A 221 4.57 19.30 -2.72
CA SER A 221 3.73 18.47 -1.85
C SER A 221 4.44 17.20 -1.38
N ALA A 222 5.17 16.53 -2.27
CA ALA A 222 5.93 15.34 -1.93
C ALA A 222 7.18 15.70 -1.09
N LYS A 223 7.78 16.88 -1.28
CA LYS A 223 8.89 17.37 -0.44
C LYS A 223 8.51 17.48 1.04
N ARG A 224 7.26 17.82 1.37
CA ARG A 224 6.78 17.92 2.77
C ARG A 224 6.66 16.57 3.44
N ALA A 225 6.17 15.56 2.71
CA ALA A 225 6.18 14.18 3.19
C ALA A 225 7.63 13.72 3.42
N TYR A 226 8.52 13.92 2.45
CA TYR A 226 9.94 13.53 2.55
C TYR A 226 10.72 14.26 3.67
N ALA A 227 10.43 15.53 3.94
CA ALA A 227 11.07 16.29 5.01
C ALA A 227 10.68 15.77 6.41
N SER A 228 9.51 15.15 6.53
CA SER A 228 9.03 14.55 7.78
C SER A 228 9.78 13.25 8.11
N PHE A 229 10.27 12.53 7.09
CA PHE A 229 11.06 11.30 7.22
C PHE A 229 12.55 11.54 7.45
N ARG A 230 13.07 12.72 7.08
CA ARG A 230 14.47 13.09 7.31
C ARG A 230 14.61 13.77 8.68
N GLY A 231 14.99 13.01 9.70
CA GLY A 231 15.44 13.58 10.99
C GLY A 231 16.54 14.65 10.79
N PRO A 232 16.79 15.53 11.78
CA PRO A 232 17.55 16.77 11.59
C PRO A 232 18.99 16.51 11.13
N LEU A 233 19.21 16.49 9.83
CA LEU A 233 20.52 16.45 9.17
C LEU A 233 21.00 17.88 8.92
N ASP A 234 21.02 18.69 9.98
CA ASP A 234 21.69 19.98 9.99
C ASP A 234 22.46 20.12 11.32
N SER A 235 23.65 19.52 11.36
CA SER A 235 24.71 20.00 12.24
C SER A 235 25.71 20.78 11.37
N PRO A 236 25.88 22.09 11.59
CA PRO A 236 26.73 22.91 10.73
C PRO A 236 28.21 22.54 10.94
N SER A 237 28.87 22.38 9.80
CA SER A 237 30.30 22.21 9.62
C SER A 237 31.15 23.11 10.53
N ARG A 238 31.98 22.47 11.36
CA ARG A 238 33.01 23.19 12.13
C ARG A 238 34.24 23.38 11.24
N ASN A 239 34.37 24.59 10.72
CA ASN A 239 35.54 25.13 10.02
C ASN A 239 36.86 24.80 10.75
N TYR A 240 37.83 24.24 10.03
CA TYR A 240 39.25 24.34 10.38
C TYR A 240 40.01 24.85 9.16
N ARG A 241 40.30 26.16 9.14
CA ARG A 241 41.10 26.83 8.12
C ARG A 241 42.49 27.11 8.70
N GLY A 242 43.50 26.48 8.10
CA GLY A 242 44.83 27.04 7.87
C GLY A 242 45.83 27.06 9.03
N ASN A 243 46.96 26.37 8.85
CA ASN A 243 48.23 27.07 8.93
C ASN A 243 49.32 26.39 8.07
N THR A 244 49.89 27.19 7.18
CA THR A 244 51.09 26.92 6.38
C THR A 244 52.35 26.95 7.24
N GLY A 245 53.28 26.00 7.04
CA GLY A 245 54.64 26.10 7.57
C GLY A 245 55.45 24.80 7.54
N SER A 246 56.21 24.59 6.46
CA SER A 246 57.53 23.93 6.54
C SER A 246 58.54 24.98 7.04
N PRO A 247 59.69 24.69 7.68
CA PRO A 247 60.59 23.54 7.41
C PRO A 247 61.35 22.96 8.64
N GLY A 248 62.18 21.92 8.44
CA GLY A 248 63.40 21.75 9.26
C GLY A 248 63.79 20.32 9.65
N TYR A 249 64.89 19.85 9.07
CA TYR A 249 65.71 18.71 9.50
C TYR A 249 65.99 18.66 11.01
N SER A 250 65.99 17.46 11.61
CA SER A 250 67.15 16.94 12.36
C SER A 250 66.96 15.48 12.81
N ARG A 251 67.98 14.67 12.48
CA ARG A 251 68.27 13.36 13.07
C ARG A 251 68.39 13.49 14.60
N ASN A 252 67.90 12.49 15.33
CA ASN A 252 68.79 11.83 16.28
C ASN A 252 68.39 10.39 16.60
N ARG A 253 69.44 9.59 16.79
CA ARG A 253 69.49 8.13 16.92
C ARG A 253 69.92 7.81 18.36
N ARG A 254 69.51 6.63 18.86
CA ARG A 254 69.96 5.92 20.08
C ARG A 254 69.29 6.42 21.38
N ARG A 255 68.94 5.58 22.34
CA ARG A 255 69.44 4.24 22.72
C ARG A 255 68.31 3.26 22.96
#